data_AF-C5M1J6-F1
#
_entry.id   AF-C5M1J6-F1
#
_cell.length_a   1.000
_cell.length_b   1.000
_cell.length_c   1.000
_cell.angle_alpha   90.00
_cell.angle_beta   90.00
_cell.angle_gamma   90.00
#
_symmetry.space_group_name_H-M   'P 1'
#
loop_
_entity.id
_entity.type
_entity.pdbx_description
1 polymer ?
#
loop_
_entity_poly.entity_id
_entity_poly.type
_entity_poly.pdbx_seq_one_letter_code
_entity_poly.pdbx_strand_id
1 'polypeptide(L)'
;MSIKDVPTGCPNGPKPSSTSDDETRLLGPTKPELKDLPSNFDARQKFASCAGVIGHVRDQSACNNCWAVSPTGMLNDRVCIKSGGSFRDILSVGYFTSCCNPANGCPKARGCQGGNLFEGLNFLKNHGIVTGKNIQLRSLKLGEFETGIDSSSD
;
A
#
# COMPACT_ATOMS: atom_id res chain seq x y z
N MET A 1 1.31 9.59 -14.16
CA MET A 1 1.43 10.62 -13.11
C MET A 1 2.90 10.93 -12.92
N SER A 2 3.30 12.18 -13.22
CA SER A 2 4.62 12.71 -12.91
C SER A 2 4.68 13.16 -11.45
N ILE A 3 5.87 13.20 -10.85
CA ILE A 3 6.06 13.72 -9.49
C ILE A 3 5.65 15.19 -9.35
N LYS A 4 5.58 15.91 -10.47
CA LYS A 4 5.12 17.29 -10.57
C LYS A 4 3.59 17.44 -10.50
N ASP A 5 2.85 16.34 -10.64
CA ASP A 5 1.39 16.32 -10.66
C ASP A 5 0.79 15.96 -9.28
N VAL A 6 1.62 15.91 -8.24
CA VAL A 6 1.24 15.44 -6.89
C VAL A 6 0.78 16.63 -6.03
N PRO A 7 -0.42 16.58 -5.42
CA PRO A 7 -0.88 17.60 -4.49
C PRO A 7 0.08 17.76 -3.30
N THR A 8 0.14 18.97 -2.74
CA THR A 8 0.99 19.42 -1.61
C THR A 8 0.76 18.69 -0.27
N GLY A 9 0.02 17.58 -0.25
CA GLY A 9 -0.42 16.85 0.94
C GLY A 9 0.52 15.78 1.47
N CYS A 10 1.80 15.73 1.06
CA CYS A 10 2.75 14.80 1.68
C CYS A 10 3.34 15.44 2.95
N PRO A 11 3.04 14.94 4.16
CA PRO A 11 3.64 15.47 5.38
C PRO A 11 5.16 15.25 5.36
N ASN A 12 5.91 16.28 5.73
CA ASN A 12 7.34 16.17 6.00
C ASN A 12 7.52 15.36 7.28
N GLY A 13 7.63 14.04 7.18
CA GLY A 13 7.94 13.24 8.36
C GLY A 13 9.44 13.01 8.55
N PRO A 14 9.83 12.41 9.69
CA PRO A 14 11.23 12.27 10.07
C PRO A 14 12.01 11.45 9.03
N LYS A 15 13.22 11.91 8.69
CA LYS A 15 14.18 11.10 7.93
C LYS A 15 14.56 9.88 8.77
N PRO A 16 14.34 8.65 8.29
CA PRO A 16 14.77 7.48 9.01
C PRO A 16 16.29 7.36 9.00
N SER A 17 16.84 6.95 10.14
CA SER A 17 18.25 6.57 10.30
C SER A 17 18.55 5.39 9.40
N SER A 18 19.49 5.54 8.47
CA SER A 18 19.98 4.45 7.64
C SER A 18 21.07 3.68 8.40
N THR A 19 20.69 2.75 9.25
CA THR A 19 21.60 1.70 9.73
C THR A 19 21.12 0.34 9.24
N SER A 20 22.07 -0.53 8.88
CA SER A 20 21.82 -1.92 8.44
C SER A 20 20.94 -2.72 9.40
N ASP A 21 20.91 -2.30 10.66
CA ASP A 21 20.22 -2.99 11.74
C ASP A 21 18.70 -2.78 11.70
N ASP A 22 18.22 -1.73 11.01
CA ASP A 22 16.78 -1.44 10.87
C ASP A 22 16.07 -2.30 9.81
N GLU A 23 16.80 -2.81 8.79
CA GLU A 23 16.25 -3.81 7.86
C GLU A 23 15.86 -5.12 8.58
N THR A 24 16.52 -5.41 9.72
CA THR A 24 16.26 -6.59 10.55
C THR A 24 15.16 -6.36 11.59
N ARG A 25 14.70 -5.11 11.79
CA ARG A 25 13.73 -4.74 12.85
C ARG A 25 12.29 -4.60 12.38
N LEU A 26 11.99 -4.68 11.08
CA LEU A 26 10.60 -4.71 10.59
C LEU A 26 9.88 -6.00 11.02
N LEU A 27 10.64 -7.07 11.23
CA LEU A 27 10.25 -8.26 11.97
C LEU A 27 11.49 -8.60 12.81
N GLY A 28 11.59 -8.09 14.05
CA GLY A 28 12.61 -8.60 14.98
C GLY A 28 12.58 -10.13 14.99
N PRO A 29 13.67 -10.84 15.36
CA PRO A 29 13.79 -12.29 15.16
C PRO A 29 12.63 -13.02 15.83
N THR A 30 11.56 -13.26 15.08
CA THR A 30 10.54 -14.19 15.44
C THR A 30 11.18 -15.54 15.16
N LYS A 31 11.32 -16.36 16.19
CA LYS A 31 11.56 -17.79 16.03
C LYS A 31 10.18 -18.45 16.09
N PRO A 32 9.34 -18.36 15.04
CA PRO A 32 8.04 -19.01 15.08
C PRO A 32 8.28 -20.51 15.19
N GLU A 33 7.76 -21.11 16.24
CA GLU A 33 7.67 -22.56 16.34
C GLU A 33 6.58 -22.98 15.33
N LEU A 34 7.00 -23.35 14.11
CA LEU A 34 6.13 -23.81 13.03
C LEU A 34 5.69 -25.26 13.29
N LYS A 35 4.96 -25.47 14.38
CA LYS A 35 4.35 -26.75 14.73
C LYS A 35 2.91 -26.78 14.21
N ASP A 36 2.47 -27.94 13.72
CA ASP A 36 1.09 -28.22 13.33
C ASP A 36 0.53 -27.29 12.25
N LEU A 37 1.33 -26.96 11.23
CA LEU A 37 0.84 -26.20 10.08
C LEU A 37 -0.20 -27.01 9.29
N PRO A 38 -1.30 -26.38 8.84
CA PRO A 38 -2.28 -27.07 8.02
C PRO A 38 -1.67 -27.42 6.66
N SER A 39 -2.10 -28.54 6.09
CA SER A 39 -1.67 -28.97 4.74
C SER A 39 -2.07 -27.99 3.63
N ASN A 40 -3.10 -27.17 3.87
CA ASN A 40 -3.56 -26.13 2.97
C ASN A 40 -3.96 -24.88 3.77
N PHE A 41 -3.65 -23.70 3.24
CA PHE A 41 -4.03 -22.43 3.85
C PHE A 41 -4.39 -21.41 2.78
N ASP A 42 -5.61 -20.87 2.85
CA ASP A 42 -6.05 -19.70 2.09
C ASP A 42 -6.45 -18.60 3.07
N ALA A 43 -5.77 -17.45 3.01
CA ALA A 43 -6.03 -16.32 3.88
C ALA A 43 -7.47 -15.78 3.73
N ARG A 44 -8.05 -15.87 2.53
CA ARG A 44 -9.43 -15.43 2.26
C ARG A 44 -10.45 -16.32 2.98
N GLN A 45 -10.14 -17.61 3.12
CA GLN A 45 -10.98 -18.55 3.87
C GLN A 45 -10.75 -18.41 5.38
N LYS A 46 -9.48 -18.31 5.82
CA LYS A 46 -9.14 -18.19 7.23
C LYS A 46 -9.70 -16.91 7.86
N PHE A 47 -9.62 -15.80 7.13
CA PHE A 47 -10.11 -14.50 7.55
C PHE A 47 -11.33 -14.13 6.71
N ALA A 48 -12.41 -14.92 6.81
CA ALA A 48 -13.60 -14.76 5.98
C ALA A 48 -14.20 -13.35 6.05
N SER A 49 -14.17 -12.69 7.21
CA SER A 49 -14.59 -11.29 7.33
C SER A 49 -13.74 -10.37 6.46
N CYS A 50 -12.49 -10.70 6.15
CA CYS A 50 -11.60 -9.92 5.29
C CYS A 50 -11.43 -10.46 3.87
N ALA A 51 -12.20 -11.48 3.47
CA ALA A 51 -12.03 -12.14 2.17
C ALA A 51 -12.06 -11.18 0.98
N GLY A 52 -12.95 -10.18 1.01
CA GLY A 52 -13.05 -9.16 -0.05
C GLY A 52 -11.87 -8.19 -0.10
N VAL A 53 -11.21 -7.94 1.03
CA VAL A 53 -10.00 -7.09 1.10
C VAL A 53 -8.78 -7.89 0.62
N ILE A 54 -8.60 -9.10 1.16
CA ILE A 54 -7.47 -9.99 0.83
C ILE A 54 -7.54 -10.47 -0.62
N GLY A 55 -8.75 -10.74 -1.12
CA GLY A 55 -9.00 -11.16 -2.50
C GLY A 55 -8.97 -9.99 -3.50
N HIS A 56 -8.78 -8.76 -3.06
CA HIS A 56 -8.77 -7.61 -3.95
C HIS A 56 -7.47 -7.55 -4.77
N VAL A 57 -7.56 -7.94 -6.03
CA VAL A 57 -6.45 -7.83 -6.99
C VAL A 57 -6.29 -6.37 -7.41
N ARG A 58 -5.10 -5.81 -7.14
CA ARG A 58 -4.72 -4.45 -7.52
C ARG A 58 -3.98 -4.45 -8.84
N ASP A 59 -4.27 -3.48 -9.69
CA ASP A 59 -3.57 -3.27 -10.96
C ASP A 59 -2.60 -2.08 -10.81
N GLN A 60 -1.32 -2.33 -11.06
CA GLN A 60 -0.27 -1.29 -11.03
C GLN A 60 -0.28 -0.42 -12.30
N SER A 61 -1.02 -0.81 -13.33
CA SER A 61 -1.09 -0.17 -14.64
C SER A 61 0.31 -0.02 -15.28
N ALA A 62 0.46 0.95 -16.19
CA ALA A 62 1.73 1.27 -16.85
C ALA A 62 2.68 2.09 -15.94
N CYS A 63 2.90 1.63 -14.70
CA CYS A 63 3.74 2.28 -13.70
C CYS A 63 4.59 1.21 -12.99
N ASN A 64 5.91 1.41 -12.85
CA ASN A 64 6.78 0.48 -12.13
C ASN A 64 6.74 0.72 -10.61
N ASN A 65 5.54 0.75 -10.03
CA ASN A 65 5.32 0.97 -8.60
C ASN A 65 4.90 -0.30 -7.83
N CYS A 66 5.29 -1.49 -8.30
CA CYS A 66 5.07 -2.75 -7.58
C CYS A 66 5.62 -2.69 -6.14
N TRP A 67 6.70 -1.93 -5.93
CA TRP A 67 7.30 -1.63 -4.62
C TRP A 67 6.33 -0.92 -3.66
N ALA A 68 5.30 -0.24 -4.18
CA ALA A 68 4.26 0.43 -3.40
C ALA A 68 2.94 -0.37 -3.38
N VAL A 69 2.52 -0.93 -4.52
CA VAL A 69 1.27 -1.70 -4.66
C VAL A 69 1.24 -2.89 -3.71
N SER A 70 2.29 -3.70 -3.69
CA SER A 70 2.38 -4.92 -2.88
C SER A 70 2.29 -4.67 -1.37
N PRO A 71 3.13 -3.80 -0.77
CA PRO A 71 3.02 -3.48 0.65
C PRO A 71 1.74 -2.73 1.03
N THR A 72 1.15 -1.91 0.14
CA THR A 72 -0.18 -1.34 0.40
C THR A 72 -1.24 -2.43 0.50
N GLY A 73 -1.23 -3.42 -0.41
CA GLY A 73 -2.11 -4.59 -0.35
C GLY A 73 -1.93 -5.36 0.96
N MET A 74 -0.69 -5.73 1.28
CA MET A 74 -0.34 -6.41 2.52
C MET A 74 -0.84 -5.66 3.76
N LEU A 75 -0.61 -4.34 3.83
CA LEU A 75 -1.04 -3.54 4.96
C LEU A 75 -2.57 -3.48 5.07
N ASN A 76 -3.27 -3.36 3.93
CA ASN A 76 -4.74 -3.38 3.91
C ASN A 76 -5.31 -4.66 4.51
N ASP A 77 -4.73 -5.81 4.13
CA ASP A 77 -5.12 -7.12 4.63
C ASP A 77 -4.90 -7.21 6.14
N ARG A 78 -3.71 -6.78 6.60
CA ARG A 78 -3.34 -6.83 8.03
C ARG A 78 -4.20 -5.92 8.88
N VAL A 79 -4.54 -4.72 8.41
CA VAL A 79 -5.44 -3.79 9.13
C VAL A 79 -6.84 -4.39 9.21
N CYS A 80 -7.35 -4.99 8.13
CA CYS A 80 -8.63 -5.70 8.17
C CYS A 80 -8.61 -6.83 9.19
N ILE A 81 -7.62 -7.72 9.13
CA ILE A 81 -7.48 -8.87 10.04
C ILE A 81 -7.40 -8.39 11.50
N LYS A 82 -6.55 -7.41 11.77
CA LYS A 82 -6.32 -6.88 13.13
C LYS A 82 -7.58 -6.22 13.70
N SER A 83 -8.39 -5.60 12.85
CA SER A 83 -9.66 -4.95 13.23
C SER A 83 -10.85 -5.92 13.27
N GLY A 84 -10.64 -7.22 13.04
CA GLY A 84 -11.72 -8.21 12.95
C GLY A 84 -12.65 -8.03 11.75
N GLY A 85 -12.25 -7.24 10.75
CA GLY A 85 -13.06 -6.92 9.58
C GLY A 85 -13.93 -5.66 9.70
N SER A 86 -13.77 -4.88 10.77
CA SER A 86 -14.43 -3.57 10.92
C SER A 86 -13.83 -2.50 10.01
N PHE A 87 -12.51 -2.54 9.78
CA PHE A 87 -11.87 -1.72 8.75
C PHE A 87 -11.76 -2.51 7.44
N ARG A 88 -12.41 -2.01 6.39
CA ARG A 88 -12.43 -2.63 5.05
C ARG A 88 -12.09 -1.68 3.92
N ASP A 89 -11.81 -0.42 4.25
CA ASP A 89 -11.50 0.59 3.26
C ASP A 89 -10.21 0.28 2.53
N ILE A 90 -10.12 0.80 1.31
CA ILE A 90 -8.95 0.60 0.45
C ILE A 90 -7.92 1.70 0.73
N LEU A 91 -6.70 1.29 1.03
CA LEU A 91 -5.55 2.17 1.21
C LEU A 91 -5.03 2.69 -0.14
N SER A 92 -4.59 3.96 -0.14
CA SER A 92 -4.21 4.71 -1.34
C SER A 92 -2.80 4.37 -1.83
N VAL A 93 -2.71 3.52 -2.85
CA VAL A 93 -1.45 3.25 -3.57
C VAL A 93 -0.88 4.52 -4.20
N GLY A 94 -1.75 5.41 -4.69
CA GLY A 94 -1.35 6.68 -5.30
C GLY A 94 -0.58 7.57 -4.32
N TYR A 95 -1.15 7.80 -3.13
CA TYR A 95 -0.50 8.55 -2.06
C TYR A 95 0.85 7.93 -1.69
N PHE A 96 0.90 6.61 -1.52
CA PHE A 96 2.13 5.96 -1.11
C PHE A 96 3.22 6.02 -2.19
N THR A 97 2.84 5.82 -3.45
CA THR A 97 3.73 5.94 -4.62
C THR A 97 4.30 7.36 -4.76
N SER A 98 3.52 8.39 -4.42
CA SER A 98 3.93 9.78 -4.56
C SER A 98 4.69 10.32 -3.34
N CYS A 99 4.29 9.94 -2.13
CA CYS A 99 4.80 10.52 -0.90
C CYS A 99 6.00 9.78 -0.31
N CYS A 100 6.18 8.49 -0.58
CA CYS A 100 7.47 7.84 -0.30
C CYS A 100 8.44 8.17 -1.44
N ASN A 101 9.23 9.22 -1.23
CA ASN A 101 10.19 9.77 -2.20
C ASN A 101 11.45 10.28 -1.46
N PRO A 102 12.48 10.79 -2.16
CA PRO A 102 13.74 11.17 -1.51
C PRO A 102 13.62 12.32 -0.51
N ALA A 103 12.61 13.19 -0.65
CA ALA A 103 12.36 14.27 0.30
C ALA A 103 11.77 13.74 1.62
N ASN A 104 11.03 12.62 1.57
CA ASN A 104 10.28 12.05 2.69
C ASN A 104 10.90 10.76 3.24
N GLY A 105 12.21 10.59 3.09
CA GLY A 105 12.94 9.46 3.70
C GLY A 105 12.95 8.17 2.89
N CYS A 106 12.59 8.20 1.60
CA CYS A 106 12.74 7.09 0.67
C CYS A 106 13.72 7.46 -0.47
N PRO A 107 15.03 7.52 -0.21
CA PRO A 107 16.03 8.00 -1.18
C PRO A 107 16.07 7.19 -2.49
N LYS A 108 15.64 5.92 -2.48
CA LYS A 108 15.62 5.05 -3.66
C LYS A 108 14.25 4.97 -4.35
N ALA A 109 13.22 5.64 -3.82
CA ALA A 109 11.89 5.63 -4.42
C ALA A 109 11.69 6.83 -5.36
N ARG A 110 11.27 6.56 -6.61
CA ARG A 110 10.98 7.58 -7.63
C ARG A 110 9.64 7.33 -8.31
N GLY A 111 8.61 7.07 -7.51
CA GLY A 111 7.25 6.78 -7.99
C GLY A 111 7.22 5.65 -9.01
N CYS A 112 6.80 5.94 -10.24
CA CYS A 112 6.71 4.97 -11.34
C CYS A 112 8.04 4.57 -11.96
N GLN A 113 9.18 5.14 -11.54
CA GLN A 113 10.51 4.74 -12.00
C GLN A 113 11.14 3.63 -11.12
N GLY A 114 10.39 3.11 -10.15
CA GLY A 114 10.86 2.10 -9.21
C GLY A 114 11.10 2.64 -7.81
N GLY A 115 11.38 1.72 -6.89
CA GLY A 115 11.58 2.00 -5.49
C GLY A 115 12.05 0.78 -4.71
N ASN A 116 12.48 1.02 -3.47
CA ASN A 116 12.94 -0.03 -2.57
C ASN A 116 11.81 -0.44 -1.61
N LEU A 117 11.53 -1.74 -1.52
CA LEU A 117 10.45 -2.27 -0.70
C LEU A 117 10.65 -1.99 0.80
N PHE A 118 11.87 -2.11 1.32
CA PHE A 118 12.17 -1.90 2.73
C PHE A 118 12.02 -0.43 3.13
N GLU A 119 12.50 0.51 2.30
CA GLU A 119 12.26 1.94 2.48
C GLU A 119 10.75 2.24 2.50
N GLY A 120 9.99 1.64 1.58
CA GLY A 120 8.54 1.73 1.56
C GLY A 120 7.87 1.22 2.84
N LEU A 121 8.23 0.03 3.31
CA LEU A 121 7.69 -0.53 4.56
C LEU A 121 8.03 0.35 5.77
N ASN A 122 9.24 0.89 5.81
CA ASN A 122 9.64 1.81 6.87
C ASN A 122 8.86 3.13 6.81
N PHE A 123 8.58 3.63 5.60
CA PHE A 123 7.69 4.79 5.42
C PHE A 123 6.29 4.50 5.97
N LEU A 124 5.68 3.36 5.62
CA LEU A 124 4.36 2.99 6.15
C LEU A 124 4.33 2.90 7.69
N LYS A 125 5.40 2.38 8.29
CA LYS A 125 5.55 2.30 9.75
C LYS A 125 5.62 3.68 10.42
N ASN A 126 6.36 4.62 9.85
CA ASN A 126 6.67 5.90 10.52
C ASN A 126 5.75 7.06 10.11
N HIS A 127 5.16 7.00 8.90
CA HIS A 127 4.34 8.07 8.34
C HIS A 127 2.88 7.64 8.13
N GLY A 128 2.62 6.34 8.06
CA GLY A 128 1.30 5.82 7.73
C GLY A 128 0.92 6.02 6.26
N ILE A 129 -0.35 5.76 5.98
CA ILE A 129 -0.96 5.83 4.65
C ILE A 129 -2.43 6.19 4.81
N VAL A 130 -2.95 6.96 3.87
CA VAL A 130 -4.37 7.36 3.83
C VAL A 130 -5.23 6.33 3.08
N THR A 131 -6.53 6.37 3.31
CA THR A 131 -7.50 5.69 2.45
C THR A 131 -7.54 6.35 1.07
N GLY A 132 -7.95 5.61 0.06
CA GLY A 132 -8.07 6.10 -1.32
C GLY A 132 -9.20 5.40 -2.07
N LYS A 133 -9.62 6.01 -3.17
CA LYS A 133 -10.58 5.37 -4.08
C LYS A 133 -9.85 4.33 -4.93
N ASN A 134 -10.50 3.18 -5.11
CA ASN A 134 -10.05 2.19 -6.07
C ASN A 134 -10.40 2.70 -7.48
N ILE A 135 -9.43 3.30 -8.18
CA ILE A 135 -9.59 3.61 -9.59
C ILE A 135 -9.34 2.31 -10.35
N GLN A 136 -10.36 1.45 -10.40
CA GLN A 136 -10.41 0.48 -11.48
C GLN A 136 -10.60 1.29 -12.76
N LEU A 137 -9.61 1.24 -13.65
CA LEU A 137 -9.86 1.43 -15.07
C LEU A 137 -10.79 0.26 -15.48
N ARG A 138 -12.08 0.34 -15.10
CA ARG A 138 -13.10 -0.48 -15.74
C ARG A 138 -12.90 -0.20 -17.20
N SER A 139 -12.55 -1.26 -17.95
CA SER A 139 -12.40 -1.28 -19.40
C SER A 139 -13.11 -0.07 -19.99
N LEU A 140 -12.33 0.98 -20.29
CA LEU A 140 -12.84 2.05 -21.12
C LEU A 140 -13.21 1.31 -22.40
N LYS A 141 -14.52 1.05 -22.60
CA LYS A 141 -15.03 0.96 -23.96
C LYS A 141 -14.50 2.23 -24.59
N LEU A 142 -13.59 2.08 -25.55
CA LEU A 142 -13.06 3.18 -26.35
C LEU A 142 -14.26 4.04 -26.78
N GLY A 143 -14.50 5.18 -26.12
CA GLY A 143 -15.67 5.98 -26.46
C GLY A 143 -16.19 7.01 -25.46
N GLU A 144 -16.11 6.83 -24.14
CA GLU A 144 -16.82 7.76 -23.22
C GLU A 144 -15.90 8.31 -22.12
N PHE A 145 -15.53 9.59 -22.28
CA PHE A 145 -14.84 10.40 -21.29
C PHE A 145 -15.88 11.21 -20.52
N GLU A 146 -16.56 10.59 -19.56
CA GLU A 146 -17.39 11.35 -18.62
C GLU A 146 -16.55 11.70 -17.38
N THR A 147 -16.32 13.00 -17.21
CA THR A 147 -15.71 13.58 -16.01
C THR A 147 -16.74 13.59 -14.88
N GLY A 148 -16.98 12.41 -14.29
CA GLY A 148 -17.79 12.27 -13.08
C GLY A 148 -17.00 12.68 -11.84
N ILE A 149 -16.90 13.99 -11.58
CA ILE A 149 -16.63 14.48 -10.23
C ILE A 149 -17.90 14.22 -9.43
N ASP A 150 -17.91 13.14 -8.65
CA ASP A 150 -18.95 12.93 -7.64
C ASP A 150 -18.70 13.91 -6.48
N SER A 151 -19.29 15.09 -6.60
CA SER A 151 -19.42 16.08 -5.55
C SER A 151 -20.59 15.69 -4.66
N SER A 152 -20.30 14.93 -3.60
CA SER A 152 -21.14 14.65 -2.42
C SER A 152 -20.18 14.07 -1.37
N SER A 153 -19.97 14.60 -0.17
CA SER A 153 -20.81 15.41 0.71
C SER A 153 -19.93 16.18 1.73
N ASP A 154 -20.44 17.36 2.11
CA ASP A 154 -20.06 18.32 3.17
C ASP A 154 -18.72 19.07 3.14
#